data_AF-A0A523IT69-F1
#
_entry.id   AF-A0A523IT69-F1
#
_cell.length_a   1.000
_cell.length_b   1.000
_cell.length_c   1.000
_cell.angle_alpha   90.00
_cell.angle_beta   90.00
_cell.angle_gamma   90.00
#
_symmetry.space_group_name_H-M   'P 1'
#
loop_
_entity.id
_entity.type
_entity.pdbx_description
1 polymer ?
#
loop_
_entity_poly.entity_id
_entity_poly.type
_entity_poly.pdbx_seq_one_letter_code
_entity_poly.pdbx_strand_id
1 'polypeptide(L)'
;MGYTDINLYFLINSESSIEGTEVYNKYLDGWRICWESEGSYRHWCLLEQVSNADIVLIVMLNPGSLRSDGRDIKKDTTLRILREVFDNTGFSPLVVNLFDFSTTSPTILFSNWNKKDSKNLIYSRLDFTNIKAVLYAYGDYQNRKVEGPNIIERIEFVKKHFSDIPEILIPKNKSDTPKHPMSWQRERLKSKVKESIVNFQRQS
;
A
#
# COMPACT_ATOMS: atom_id res chain seq x y z
N MET A 1 9.32 -26.66 -16.82
CA MET A 1 9.99 -25.83 -15.79
C MET A 1 8.89 -25.13 -15.02
N GLY A 2 8.59 -25.62 -13.81
CA GLY A 2 7.45 -25.19 -13.02
C GLY A 2 7.74 -23.87 -12.30
N TYR A 3 6.83 -22.90 -12.45
CA TYR A 3 6.79 -21.68 -11.66
C TYR A 3 5.92 -21.92 -10.43
N THR A 4 6.47 -22.57 -9.43
CA THR A 4 5.87 -22.70 -8.10
C THR A 4 6.99 -22.40 -7.12
N ASP A 5 7.00 -21.16 -6.65
CA ASP A 5 7.06 -20.85 -5.22
C ASP A 5 6.84 -19.34 -5.09
N ILE A 6 5.57 -18.97 -4.88
CA ILE A 6 5.29 -17.72 -4.20
C ILE A 6 5.68 -18.00 -2.75
N ASN A 7 6.94 -17.75 -2.38
CA ASN A 7 7.27 -17.61 -0.98
C ASN A 7 6.54 -16.37 -0.48
N LEU A 8 5.32 -16.57 -0.01
CA LEU A 8 4.49 -15.59 0.69
C LEU A 8 5.11 -15.34 2.07
N TYR A 9 6.36 -14.88 2.13
CA TYR A 9 7.08 -14.54 3.37
C TYR A 9 6.36 -13.50 4.24
N PHE A 10 5.27 -12.92 3.73
CA PHE A 10 4.45 -11.92 4.41
C PHE A 10 3.12 -12.46 4.93
N LEU A 11 2.77 -13.74 4.74
CA LEU A 11 1.57 -14.30 5.39
C LEU A 11 2.02 -15.13 6.58
N ILE A 12 1.56 -14.78 7.79
CA ILE A 12 1.83 -15.55 9.00
C ILE A 12 1.17 -16.92 8.82
N ASN A 13 2.00 -17.95 8.66
CA ASN A 13 1.67 -19.36 8.43
C ASN A 13 1.05 -19.69 7.05
N SER A 14 1.70 -20.64 6.39
CA SER A 14 1.43 -21.16 5.05
C SER A 14 0.18 -22.03 4.92
N GLU A 15 -0.70 -22.06 5.92
CA GLU A 15 -2.00 -22.72 5.78
C GLU A 15 -3.00 -21.79 5.10
N SER A 16 -2.87 -21.81 3.78
CA SER A 16 -3.91 -21.60 2.76
C SER A 16 -4.46 -20.19 2.61
N SER A 17 -4.44 -19.73 1.35
CA SER A 17 -5.27 -18.68 0.77
C SER A 17 -6.51 -18.38 1.60
N ILE A 18 -6.75 -17.11 1.88
CA ILE A 18 -7.95 -16.74 2.62
C ILE A 18 -9.14 -17.16 1.77
N GLU A 19 -10.09 -17.87 2.39
CA GLU A 19 -11.14 -18.54 1.65
C GLU A 19 -11.92 -17.51 0.80
N GLY A 20 -11.97 -17.72 -0.52
CA GLY A 20 -12.54 -16.77 -1.46
C GLY A 20 -11.60 -15.65 -1.95
N THR A 21 -10.29 -15.75 -1.69
CA THR A 21 -9.28 -14.84 -2.23
C THR A 21 -8.39 -15.51 -3.26
N GLU A 22 -7.93 -14.71 -4.22
CA GLU A 22 -7.01 -15.14 -5.27
C GLU A 22 -5.76 -14.26 -5.24
N VAL A 23 -4.59 -14.89 -5.36
CA VAL A 23 -3.31 -14.19 -5.46
C VAL A 23 -2.90 -14.10 -6.93
N TYR A 24 -2.69 -12.89 -7.39
CA TYR A 24 -2.27 -12.59 -8.75
C TYR A 24 -0.84 -12.04 -8.74
N ASN A 25 -0.11 -12.24 -9.83
CA ASN A 25 1.18 -11.61 -10.01
C ASN A 25 1.44 -11.21 -11.46
N LYS A 26 2.28 -10.19 -11.66
CA LYS A 26 2.63 -9.65 -12.96
C LYS A 26 4.01 -8.99 -12.93
N TYR A 27 4.78 -9.19 -14.00
CA TYR A 27 6.05 -8.52 -14.18
C TYR A 27 5.87 -7.23 -14.99
N LEU A 28 6.45 -6.13 -14.50
CA LEU A 28 6.40 -4.82 -15.14
C LEU A 28 7.59 -3.96 -14.73
N ASP A 29 8.28 -3.35 -15.71
CA ASP A 29 9.37 -2.37 -15.49
C ASP A 29 10.52 -2.89 -14.60
N GLY A 30 10.85 -4.19 -14.63
CA GLY A 30 11.87 -4.78 -13.75
C GLY A 30 11.37 -5.11 -12.34
N TRP A 31 10.06 -4.99 -12.08
CA TRP A 31 9.42 -5.34 -10.83
C TRP A 31 8.47 -6.52 -11.02
N ARG A 32 8.40 -7.39 -10.00
CA ARG A 32 7.31 -8.33 -9.81
C ARG A 32 6.28 -7.67 -8.90
N ILE A 33 5.05 -7.62 -9.37
CA ILE A 33 3.92 -7.06 -8.62
C ILE A 33 3.00 -8.23 -8.27
N CYS A 34 2.84 -8.50 -6.98
CA CYS A 34 2.00 -9.58 -6.44
C CYS A 34 0.89 -8.95 -5.60
N TRP A 35 -0.35 -9.41 -5.69
CA TRP A 35 -1.43 -8.86 -4.86
C TRP A 35 -2.51 -9.89 -4.58
N GLU A 36 -3.19 -9.70 -3.46
CA GLU A 36 -4.37 -10.45 -3.11
C GLU A 36 -5.65 -9.74 -3.58
N SER A 37 -6.59 -10.53 -4.08
CA SER A 37 -7.91 -10.09 -4.52
C SER A 37 -9.01 -10.90 -3.85
N GLU A 38 -9.86 -10.23 -3.07
CA GLU A 38 -11.11 -10.76 -2.52
C GLU A 38 -12.29 -10.01 -3.14
N GLY A 39 -12.75 -10.43 -4.33
CA GLY A 39 -13.78 -9.70 -5.07
C GLY A 39 -13.41 -8.22 -5.29
N SER A 40 -14.12 -7.32 -4.60
CA SER A 40 -13.87 -5.86 -4.66
C SER A 40 -12.85 -5.35 -3.64
N TYR A 41 -12.15 -6.20 -2.88
CA TYR A 41 -11.23 -5.81 -1.80
C TYR A 41 -9.78 -6.19 -2.10
N ARG A 42 -8.84 -5.36 -1.67
CA ARG A 42 -7.39 -5.51 -1.83
C ARG A 42 -6.71 -5.32 -0.49
N HIS A 43 -6.31 -6.44 0.08
CA HIS A 43 -5.68 -6.48 1.39
C HIS A 43 -4.23 -6.02 1.34
N TRP A 44 -3.49 -6.52 0.37
CA TRP A 44 -2.11 -6.16 0.15
C TRP A 44 -1.71 -6.21 -1.31
N CYS A 45 -0.65 -5.46 -1.62
CA CYS A 45 0.10 -5.51 -2.85
C CYS A 45 1.59 -5.45 -2.51
N LEU A 46 2.38 -6.35 -3.08
CA LEU A 46 3.81 -6.45 -2.91
C LEU A 46 4.49 -6.08 -4.22
N LEU A 47 5.39 -5.11 -4.18
CA LEU A 47 6.29 -4.80 -5.29
C LEU A 47 7.68 -5.33 -4.93
N GLU A 48 8.19 -6.29 -5.69
CA GLU A 48 9.54 -6.85 -5.52
C GLU A 48 10.39 -6.44 -6.71
N GLN A 49 11.53 -5.79 -6.47
CA GLN A 49 12.43 -5.40 -7.55
C GLN A 49 13.28 -6.60 -7.96
N VAL A 50 13.23 -7.01 -9.23
CA VAL A 50 13.84 -8.29 -9.69
C VAL A 50 15.37 -8.31 -9.54
N SER A 51 16.00 -7.14 -9.56
CA SER A 51 17.46 -7.00 -9.49
C SER A 51 18.02 -7.02 -8.06
N ASN A 52 17.19 -6.97 -7.02
CA ASN A 52 17.63 -6.98 -5.63
C ASN A 52 16.58 -7.65 -4.72
N ALA A 53 16.79 -7.63 -3.40
CA ALA A 53 15.83 -8.18 -2.44
C ALA A 53 14.88 -7.10 -1.86
N ASP A 54 14.84 -5.91 -2.47
CA ASP A 54 14.00 -4.83 -1.97
C ASP A 54 12.53 -5.11 -2.30
N ILE A 55 11.69 -4.80 -1.33
CA ILE A 55 10.26 -4.99 -1.41
C ILE A 55 9.54 -3.72 -1.00
N VAL A 56 8.39 -3.44 -1.60
CA VAL A 56 7.44 -2.44 -1.08
C VAL A 56 6.17 -3.21 -0.77
N LEU A 57 5.92 -3.44 0.53
CA LEU A 57 4.64 -3.98 0.96
C LEU A 57 3.66 -2.82 1.06
N ILE A 58 2.51 -2.99 0.45
CA ILE A 58 1.47 -1.98 0.38
C ILE A 58 0.21 -2.57 0.97
N VAL A 59 -0.36 -1.91 1.95
CA VAL A 59 -1.65 -2.29 2.57
C VAL A 59 -2.62 -1.13 2.48
N MET A 60 -3.90 -1.45 2.35
CA MET A 60 -4.97 -0.44 2.35
C MET A 60 -4.81 0.65 1.25
N LEU A 61 -3.93 0.41 0.26
CA LEU A 61 -3.74 1.25 -0.91
C LEU A 61 -4.48 0.59 -2.05
N ASN A 62 -5.23 1.43 -2.74
CA ASN A 62 -6.36 0.91 -3.43
C ASN A 62 -6.39 1.26 -4.92
N PRO A 63 -5.43 0.77 -5.69
CA PRO A 63 -5.45 0.98 -7.12
C PRO A 63 -6.54 0.09 -7.73
N GLY A 64 -7.57 0.71 -8.31
CA GLY A 64 -8.59 -0.03 -9.06
C GLY A 64 -8.05 -0.77 -10.30
N SER A 65 -6.78 -0.57 -10.65
CA SER A 65 -6.07 -1.35 -11.67
C SER A 65 -5.69 -2.77 -11.23
N LEU A 66 -5.72 -3.06 -9.91
CA LEU A 66 -5.48 -4.39 -9.35
C LEU A 66 -6.76 -5.23 -9.30
N ARG A 67 -7.85 -4.79 -9.96
CA ARG A 67 -9.07 -5.60 -10.08
C ARG A 67 -8.74 -6.90 -10.83
N SER A 68 -9.10 -8.03 -10.21
CA SER A 68 -8.80 -9.40 -10.64
C SER A 68 -7.39 -9.58 -11.23
N ASP A 69 -7.29 -9.85 -12.54
CA ASP A 69 -6.10 -10.24 -13.30
C ASP A 69 -5.09 -9.10 -13.53
N GLY A 70 -5.39 -7.88 -13.08
CA GLY A 70 -4.50 -6.74 -13.22
C GLY A 70 -4.27 -6.35 -14.68
N ARG A 71 -5.27 -6.53 -15.55
CA ARG A 71 -5.21 -6.15 -16.98
C ARG A 71 -4.70 -4.72 -17.18
N ASP A 72 -5.15 -3.79 -16.34
CA ASP A 72 -4.83 -2.37 -16.43
C ASP A 72 -3.68 -1.91 -15.52
N ILE A 73 -2.92 -2.82 -14.91
CA ILE A 73 -1.83 -2.47 -13.97
C ILE A 73 -0.78 -1.51 -14.57
N LYS A 74 -0.56 -1.57 -15.89
CA LYS A 74 0.36 -0.67 -16.61
C LYS A 74 -0.10 0.80 -16.60
N LYS A 75 -1.40 1.02 -16.42
CA LYS A 75 -2.00 2.36 -16.35
C LYS A 75 -2.03 2.91 -14.92
N ASP A 76 -1.63 2.10 -13.93
CA ASP A 76 -1.68 2.52 -12.54
C ASP A 76 -0.58 3.54 -12.22
N THR A 77 -1.01 4.77 -12.01
CA THR A 77 -0.06 5.85 -11.73
C THR A 77 0.49 5.77 -10.31
N THR A 78 -0.28 5.29 -9.33
CA THR A 78 0.18 5.19 -7.94
C THR A 78 1.28 4.15 -7.83
N LEU A 79 1.05 2.94 -8.34
CA LEU A 79 2.07 1.88 -8.33
C LEU A 79 3.30 2.27 -9.14
N ARG A 80 3.13 2.95 -10.28
CA ARG A 80 4.26 3.49 -11.06
C ARG A 80 5.09 4.48 -10.23
N ILE A 81 4.45 5.43 -9.55
CA ILE A 81 5.16 6.41 -8.72
C ILE A 81 5.91 5.72 -7.58
N LEU A 82 5.30 4.72 -6.93
CA LEU A 82 5.97 3.95 -5.88
C LEU A 82 7.21 3.24 -6.43
N ARG A 83 7.10 2.53 -7.56
CA ARG A 83 8.27 1.92 -8.21
C ARG A 83 9.35 2.93 -8.50
N GLU A 84 9.03 4.08 -9.10
CA GLU A 84 10.02 5.12 -9.42
C GLU A 84 10.68 5.75 -8.17
N VAL A 85 9.94 5.87 -7.07
CA VAL A 85 10.47 6.42 -5.80
C VAL A 85 11.39 5.41 -5.12
N PHE A 86 11.00 4.14 -5.08
CA PHE A 86 11.73 3.08 -4.38
C PHE A 86 12.77 2.36 -5.23
N ASP A 87 12.79 2.60 -6.55
CA ASP A 87 13.79 2.05 -7.47
C ASP A 87 15.20 2.34 -6.97
N ASN A 88 15.95 1.26 -6.76
CA ASN A 88 17.34 1.25 -6.30
C ASN A 88 17.58 1.94 -4.94
N THR A 89 16.58 1.94 -4.04
CA THR A 89 16.74 2.56 -2.71
C THR A 89 17.33 1.62 -1.63
N GLY A 90 17.38 0.31 -1.84
CA GLY A 90 17.82 -0.63 -0.80
C GLY A 90 16.82 -0.75 0.36
N PHE A 91 15.60 -0.26 0.17
CA PHE A 91 14.67 0.05 1.25
C PHE A 91 13.36 -0.72 1.14
N SER A 92 12.91 -1.27 2.28
CA SER A 92 11.72 -2.10 2.37
C SER A 92 10.63 -1.48 3.25
N PRO A 93 9.83 -0.54 2.72
CA PRO A 93 8.75 0.09 3.47
C PRO A 93 7.48 -0.76 3.50
N LEU A 94 6.67 -0.51 4.52
CA LEU A 94 5.22 -0.73 4.51
C LEU A 94 4.53 0.59 4.15
N VAL A 95 3.91 0.65 2.97
CA VAL A 95 3.12 1.81 2.53
C VAL A 95 1.68 1.61 2.95
N VAL A 96 1.17 2.51 3.78
CA VAL A 96 -0.16 2.42 4.40
C VAL A 96 -1.06 3.51 3.86
N ASN A 97 -2.20 3.11 3.30
CA ASN A 97 -3.33 4.01 3.10
C ASN A 97 -4.48 3.59 4.06
N LEU A 98 -5.75 3.88 3.81
CA LEU A 98 -6.82 3.73 4.83
C LEU A 98 -7.88 2.68 4.51
N PHE A 99 -7.92 2.10 3.30
CA PHE A 99 -9.08 1.33 2.84
C PHE A 99 -8.70 0.10 2.02
N ASP A 100 -9.39 -1.01 2.26
CA ASP A 100 -9.22 -2.25 1.49
C ASP A 100 -10.08 -2.24 0.21
N PHE A 101 -11.19 -1.50 0.19
CA PHE A 101 -12.17 -1.57 -0.90
C PHE A 101 -11.71 -0.91 -2.19
N SER A 102 -11.53 -1.70 -3.26
CA SER A 102 -11.06 -1.37 -4.63
C SER A 102 -11.96 -0.44 -5.43
N THR A 103 -11.50 0.80 -5.58
CA THR A 103 -12.09 1.86 -6.39
C THR A 103 -11.04 2.89 -6.77
N THR A 104 -11.07 3.33 -8.02
CA THR A 104 -10.27 4.46 -8.52
C THR A 104 -10.83 5.82 -8.08
N SER A 105 -12.02 5.85 -7.49
CA SER A 105 -12.73 7.07 -7.10
C SER A 105 -12.88 7.17 -5.59
N PRO A 106 -12.22 8.14 -4.94
CA PRO A 106 -12.45 8.45 -3.53
C PRO A 106 -13.91 8.79 -3.24
N THR A 107 -14.63 9.43 -4.18
CA THR A 107 -16.04 9.74 -4.00
C THR A 107 -16.88 8.48 -3.83
N ILE A 108 -16.66 7.45 -4.66
CA ILE A 108 -17.37 6.16 -4.54
C ILE A 108 -17.10 5.52 -3.18
N LEU A 109 -15.85 5.59 -2.71
CA LEU A 109 -15.47 5.07 -1.40
C LEU A 109 -16.22 5.79 -0.28
N PHE A 110 -16.20 7.13 -0.24
CA PHE A 110 -16.86 7.89 0.82
C PHE A 110 -18.39 7.75 0.79
N SER A 111 -18.99 7.64 -0.41
CA SER A 111 -20.41 7.34 -0.57
C SER A 111 -20.78 5.89 -0.18
N ASN A 112 -19.79 5.01 0.01
CA ASN A 112 -19.98 3.63 0.45
C ASN A 112 -19.11 3.33 1.68
N TRP A 113 -19.12 4.24 2.67
CA TRP A 113 -18.23 4.16 3.84
C TRP A 113 -18.32 2.82 4.60
N ASN A 114 -19.50 2.23 4.65
CA ASN A 114 -19.75 0.91 5.23
C ASN A 114 -19.01 -0.23 4.52
N LYS A 115 -18.55 -0.03 3.28
CA LYS A 115 -17.77 -1.00 2.50
C LYS A 115 -16.27 -0.77 2.59
N LYS A 116 -15.77 0.14 3.43
CA LYS A 116 -14.35 0.51 3.48
C LYS A 116 -13.38 -0.65 3.73
N ASP A 117 -13.82 -1.65 4.49
CA ASP A 117 -13.06 -2.83 4.90
C ASP A 117 -13.78 -4.09 4.41
N SER A 118 -13.02 -5.14 4.14
CA SER A 118 -13.60 -6.47 3.99
C SER A 118 -14.07 -6.99 5.36
N LYS A 119 -14.91 -8.03 5.35
CA LYS A 119 -15.24 -8.79 6.55
C LYS A 119 -14.02 -9.54 7.11
N ASN A 120 -13.11 -9.93 6.21
CA ASN A 120 -11.84 -10.54 6.55
C ASN A 120 -10.78 -9.43 6.61
N LEU A 121 -10.42 -8.96 7.80
CA LEU A 121 -9.32 -8.01 7.99
C LEU A 121 -8.00 -8.77 7.98
N ILE A 122 -7.21 -8.59 6.92
CA ILE A 122 -6.08 -9.48 6.61
C ILE A 122 -4.72 -8.86 6.89
N TYR A 123 -4.59 -7.53 6.93
CA TYR A 123 -3.29 -6.92 7.21
C TYR A 123 -2.75 -7.23 8.60
N SER A 124 -3.61 -7.54 9.58
CA SER A 124 -3.18 -8.04 10.90
C SER A 124 -2.56 -9.44 10.87
N ARG A 125 -2.73 -10.17 9.75
CA ARG A 125 -2.16 -11.50 9.50
C ARG A 125 -0.88 -11.44 8.66
N LEU A 126 -0.46 -10.23 8.29
CA LEU A 126 0.77 -10.06 7.54
C LEU A 126 1.97 -10.11 8.48
N ASP A 127 3.01 -10.82 8.05
CA ASP A 127 4.31 -10.81 8.72
C ASP A 127 5.06 -9.54 8.32
N PHE A 128 5.28 -8.66 9.30
CA PHE A 128 6.02 -7.41 9.11
C PHE A 128 7.50 -7.52 9.48
N THR A 129 8.03 -8.72 9.76
CA THR A 129 9.42 -8.92 10.24
C THR A 129 10.47 -8.32 9.31
N ASN A 130 10.23 -8.32 7.99
CA ASN A 130 11.14 -7.77 6.99
C ASN A 130 10.87 -6.29 6.63
N ILE A 131 9.90 -5.65 7.29
CA ILE A 131 9.54 -4.25 7.08
C ILE A 131 10.42 -3.36 7.95
N LYS A 132 11.11 -2.40 7.31
CA LYS A 132 12.03 -1.48 8.00
C LYS A 132 11.33 -0.25 8.57
N ALA A 133 10.24 0.19 7.94
CA ALA A 133 9.48 1.35 8.37
C ALA A 133 8.08 1.36 7.78
N VAL A 134 7.19 2.14 8.41
CA VAL A 134 5.87 2.49 7.88
C VAL A 134 5.92 3.86 7.21
N LEU A 135 5.22 3.97 6.08
CA LEU A 135 5.03 5.20 5.33
C LEU A 135 3.53 5.38 5.08
N TYR A 136 2.91 6.27 5.84
CA TYR A 136 1.51 6.63 5.61
C TYR A 136 1.40 7.51 4.36
N ALA A 137 0.50 7.17 3.44
CA ALA A 137 0.35 7.86 2.16
C ALA A 137 -1.13 8.01 1.72
N TYR A 138 -2.01 8.37 2.66
CA TYR A 138 -3.45 8.43 2.44
C TYR A 138 -4.01 9.77 1.93
N GLY A 139 -3.24 10.86 1.98
CA GLY A 139 -3.72 12.17 1.51
C GLY A 139 -4.69 12.85 2.47
N ASP A 140 -5.48 13.78 1.94
CA ASP A 140 -6.25 14.74 2.74
C ASP A 140 -7.69 14.28 3.01
N TYR A 141 -7.86 13.00 3.34
CA TYR A 141 -9.19 12.40 3.50
C TYR A 141 -9.98 12.97 4.68
N GLN A 142 -9.30 13.50 5.71
CA GLN A 142 -9.95 14.09 6.87
C GLN A 142 -10.86 15.30 6.56
N ASN A 143 -10.63 15.95 5.41
CA ASN A 143 -11.40 17.10 4.96
C ASN A 143 -12.61 16.70 4.08
N ARG A 144 -12.89 15.41 3.93
CA ARG A 144 -14.04 14.90 3.19
C ARG A 144 -15.19 14.64 4.15
N LYS A 145 -16.41 15.03 3.74
CA LYS A 145 -17.63 14.67 4.45
C LYS A 145 -17.92 13.19 4.25
N VAL A 146 -18.15 12.46 5.33
CA VAL A 146 -18.49 11.03 5.35
C VAL A 146 -19.71 10.81 6.23
N GLU A 147 -20.58 9.90 5.83
CA GLU A 147 -21.69 9.41 6.66
C GLU A 147 -21.22 8.21 7.48
N GLY A 148 -21.25 8.31 8.83
CA GLY A 148 -20.83 7.24 9.75
C GLY A 148 -19.65 7.64 10.67
N PRO A 149 -18.96 6.65 11.29
CA PRO A 149 -17.78 6.90 12.12
C PRO A 149 -16.78 7.77 11.37
N ASN A 150 -16.25 8.79 12.04
CA ASN A 150 -15.47 9.84 11.39
C ASN A 150 -14.18 9.25 10.80
N ILE A 151 -13.74 9.77 9.65
CA ILE A 151 -12.45 9.45 9.01
C ILE A 151 -11.26 9.60 9.97
N ILE A 152 -11.36 10.49 10.96
CA ILE A 152 -10.37 10.66 12.03
C ILE A 152 -10.21 9.36 12.84
N GLU A 153 -11.31 8.73 13.27
CA GLU A 153 -11.27 7.49 14.05
C GLU A 153 -10.61 6.36 13.25
N ARG A 154 -10.84 6.32 11.93
CA ARG A 154 -10.17 5.35 11.04
C ARG A 154 -8.66 5.60 10.97
N ILE A 155 -8.23 6.86 10.87
CA ILE A 155 -6.80 7.20 10.86
C ILE A 155 -6.15 6.77 12.17
N GLU A 156 -6.78 7.07 13.31
CA GLU A 156 -6.28 6.69 14.64
C GLU A 156 -6.18 5.18 14.80
N PHE A 157 -7.21 4.45 14.36
CA PHE A 157 -7.21 2.99 14.37
C PHE A 157 -6.05 2.40 13.56
N VAL A 158 -5.86 2.88 12.32
CA VAL A 158 -4.78 2.42 11.44
C VAL A 158 -3.41 2.75 12.03
N LYS A 159 -3.21 3.98 12.55
CA LYS A 159 -1.94 4.38 13.16
C LYS A 159 -1.60 3.57 14.40
N LYS A 160 -2.60 3.29 15.24
CA LYS A 160 -2.43 2.44 16.42
C LYS A 160 -2.01 1.02 16.03
N HIS A 161 -2.49 0.51 14.90
CA HIS A 161 -2.15 -0.85 14.47
C HIS A 161 -0.68 -1.00 14.04
N PHE A 162 -0.06 0.06 13.55
CA PHE A 162 1.35 0.05 13.10
C PHE A 162 2.27 0.88 14.00
N SER A 163 1.88 1.12 15.26
CA SER A 163 2.64 1.98 16.18
C SER A 163 4.04 1.44 16.50
N ASP A 164 4.22 0.14 16.38
CA ASP A 164 5.48 -0.54 16.73
C ASP A 164 6.49 -0.54 15.57
N ILE A 165 6.06 -0.09 14.37
CA ILE A 165 6.92 0.05 13.20
C ILE A 165 7.35 1.53 13.11
N PRO A 166 8.66 1.83 13.03
CA PRO A 166 9.13 3.21 12.89
C PRO A 166 8.52 3.93 11.68
N GLU A 167 8.11 5.19 11.85
CA GLU A 167 7.49 5.97 10.77
C GLU A 167 8.52 6.78 9.98
N ILE A 168 8.44 6.73 8.64
CA ILE A 168 9.09 7.69 7.74
C ILE A 168 8.16 8.87 7.50
N LEU A 169 8.63 10.05 7.91
CA LEU A 169 7.93 11.30 7.65
C LEU A 169 8.13 11.74 6.20
N ILE A 170 7.03 11.73 5.44
CA ILE A 170 6.95 12.21 4.06
C ILE A 170 6.35 13.63 3.99
N PRO A 171 6.44 14.33 2.84
CA PRO A 171 5.78 15.62 2.66
C PRO A 171 4.28 15.57 3.00
N LYS A 172 3.82 16.59 3.71
CA LYS A 172 2.44 16.71 4.21
C LYS A 172 1.63 17.77 3.46
N ASN A 173 0.31 17.65 3.49
CA ASN A 173 -0.63 18.69 3.05
C ASN A 173 -0.69 19.83 4.09
N LYS A 174 -1.37 20.93 3.74
CA LYS A 174 -1.60 22.06 4.66
C LYS A 174 -2.35 21.66 5.94
N SER A 175 -3.11 20.57 5.86
CA SER A 175 -3.85 19.96 6.97
C SER A 175 -3.01 19.01 7.84
N ASP A 176 -1.68 19.00 7.65
CA ASP A 176 -0.73 18.11 8.32
C ASP A 176 -0.93 16.60 8.03
N THR A 177 -1.69 16.26 6.98
CA THR A 177 -1.83 14.87 6.52
C THR A 177 -0.72 14.45 5.57
N PRO A 178 -0.27 13.19 5.60
CA PRO A 178 0.69 12.68 4.62
C PRO A 178 0.16 12.80 3.19
N LYS A 179 0.99 13.25 2.25
CA LYS A 179 0.59 13.32 0.83
C LYS A 179 0.48 11.93 0.20
N HIS A 180 -0.61 11.68 -0.50
CA HIS A 180 -0.77 10.50 -1.37
C HIS A 180 0.26 10.51 -2.52
N PRO A 181 0.73 9.36 -3.04
CA PRO A 181 1.79 9.31 -4.06
C PRO A 181 1.50 10.14 -5.32
N MET A 182 0.24 10.19 -5.74
CA MET A 182 -0.22 11.07 -6.84
C MET A 182 0.15 12.55 -6.62
N SER A 183 0.13 13.05 -5.39
CA SER A 183 0.56 14.42 -5.07
C SER A 183 2.07 14.58 -5.20
N TRP A 184 2.88 13.54 -4.93
CA TRP A 184 4.32 13.62 -5.13
C TRP A 184 4.69 13.83 -6.60
N GLN A 185 3.94 13.22 -7.52
CA GLN A 185 4.09 13.50 -8.95
C GLN A 185 3.64 14.92 -9.31
N ARG A 186 2.41 15.31 -8.94
CA ARG A 186 1.82 16.60 -9.35
C ARG A 186 2.62 17.80 -8.83
N GLU A 187 3.18 17.68 -7.63
CA GLU A 187 3.93 18.75 -6.95
C GLU A 187 5.46 18.57 -7.07
N ARG A 188 5.94 17.61 -7.87
CA ARG A 188 7.37 17.33 -8.09
C ARG A 188 8.16 17.05 -6.79
N LEU A 189 7.55 16.30 -5.86
CA LEU A 189 8.12 15.99 -4.54
C LEU A 189 8.84 14.65 -4.44
N LYS A 190 8.94 13.86 -5.52
CA LYS A 190 9.57 12.52 -5.46
C LYS A 190 10.98 12.55 -4.88
N SER A 191 11.82 13.52 -5.28
CA SER A 191 13.17 13.66 -4.74
C SER A 191 13.17 13.91 -3.24
N LYS A 192 12.24 14.72 -2.74
CA LYS A 192 12.08 14.96 -1.29
C LYS A 192 11.66 13.69 -0.53
N VAL A 193 10.81 12.86 -1.14
CA VAL A 193 10.45 11.56 -0.55
C VAL A 193 11.66 10.64 -0.50
N LYS A 194 12.48 10.59 -1.57
CA LYS A 194 13.75 9.84 -1.58
C LYS A 194 14.71 10.35 -0.50
N GLU A 195 14.82 11.66 -0.32
CA GLU A 195 15.62 12.27 0.76
C GLU A 195 15.11 11.86 2.14
N SER A 196 13.79 11.86 2.39
CA SER A 196 13.22 11.36 3.65
C SER A 196 13.63 9.90 3.93
N ILE A 197 13.59 9.03 2.91
CA ILE A 197 13.99 7.62 3.04
C ILE A 197 15.48 7.50 3.38
N VAL A 198 16.34 8.21 2.65
CA VAL A 198 17.79 8.20 2.88
C VAL A 198 18.13 8.72 4.28
N ASN A 199 17.47 9.78 4.73
CA ASN A 199 17.68 10.33 6.06
C ASN A 199 17.25 9.36 7.16
N PHE A 200 16.11 8.68 6.97
CA PHE A 200 15.67 7.64 7.89
C PHE A 200 16.67 6.47 7.97
N GLN A 201 17.16 5.99 6.83
CA GLN A 201 18.17 4.91 6.76
C GLN A 201 19.49 5.27 7.45
N ARG A 202 19.85 6.56 7.54
CA ARG A 202 21.06 7.02 8.23
C ARG A 202 20.90 7.10 9.75
N GLN A 203 19.66 7.13 10.24
CA GLN A 203 19.33 7.28 11.66
C GLN A 203 18.99 5.95 12.35
N SER A 204 18.75 4.90 11.55
CA SER A 204 18.44 3.54 12.01
C SER A 204 19.70 2.67 12.03
#